data_AF-A0A2V9W2F6-F1
#
_entry.id   AF-A0A2V9W2F6-F1
#
_cell.length_a   1.000
_cell.length_b   1.000
_cell.length_c   1.000
_cell.angle_alpha   90.00
_cell.angle_beta   90.00
_cell.angle_gamma   90.00
#
_symmetry.space_group_name_H-M   'P 1'
#
loop_
_entity.id
_entity.type
_entity.pdbx_description
1 polymer ?
#
loop_
_entity_poly.entity_id
_entity_poly.type
_entity_poly.pdbx_seq_one_letter_code
_entity_poly.pdbx_strand_id
1 'polypeptide(L)'
;MPPITAILHTCNDAERLGRALESLRPCDEFLVVDHGSTDATLRVAREYGARIRTAEPNLSQRNYLVSVLHDWVLYLLPSESLTEGLEASLYEWKLYEAGDVAAIPACSAFVREETRDGWTEGRPSTRLIPKGWNNWNGDFPREASNTMMLQGDLLRFRLP
;
A
#
# COMPACT_ATOMS: atom_id res chain seq x y z
N MET A 1 16.77 -9.39 -4.36
CA MET A 1 15.84 -8.31 -3.98
C MET A 1 14.62 -8.95 -3.36
N PRO A 2 14.28 -8.67 -2.09
CA PRO A 2 13.08 -9.17 -1.46
C PRO A 2 11.84 -8.63 -2.21
N PRO A 3 10.91 -9.51 -2.62
CA PRO A 3 9.74 -9.08 -3.36
C PRO A 3 8.69 -8.44 -2.45
N ILE A 4 7.89 -7.52 -3.00
CA ILE A 4 6.87 -6.76 -2.29
C ILE A 4 5.51 -6.98 -2.95
N THR A 5 4.50 -7.37 -2.16
CA THR A 5 3.10 -7.35 -2.60
C THR A 5 2.49 -6.00 -2.18
N ALA A 6 1.93 -5.23 -3.11
CA ALA A 6 1.02 -4.14 -2.76
C ALA A 6 -0.38 -4.70 -2.51
N ILE A 7 -1.00 -4.33 -1.39
CA ILE A 7 -2.39 -4.66 -1.09
C ILE A 7 -3.23 -3.38 -1.05
N LEU A 8 -4.35 -3.38 -1.79
CA LEU A 8 -5.29 -2.28 -1.86
C LEU A 8 -6.71 -2.79 -1.63
N HIS A 9 -7.44 -2.16 -0.72
CA HIS A 9 -8.86 -2.39 -0.52
C HIS A 9 -9.66 -1.28 -1.21
N THR A 10 -10.62 -1.63 -2.05
CA THR A 10 -11.31 -0.66 -2.93
C THR A 10 -12.80 -0.90 -3.06
N CYS A 11 -13.56 0.16 -3.36
CA CYS A 11 -14.95 0.11 -3.78
C CYS A 11 -15.29 1.36 -4.59
N ASN A 12 -15.52 1.22 -5.90
CA ASN A 12 -15.83 2.32 -6.80
C ASN A 12 -14.76 3.44 -6.84
N ASP A 13 -13.48 3.06 -6.98
CA ASP A 13 -12.36 4.01 -7.10
C ASP A 13 -11.67 3.91 -8.47
N ALA A 14 -12.39 3.63 -9.56
CA ALA A 14 -11.78 3.43 -10.88
C ALA A 14 -10.85 4.59 -11.31
N GLU A 15 -11.25 5.83 -11.00
CA GLU A 15 -10.52 7.05 -11.37
C GLU A 15 -9.19 7.19 -10.60
N ARG A 16 -9.15 6.75 -9.34
CA ARG A 16 -7.97 6.89 -8.47
C ARG A 16 -7.07 5.66 -8.52
N LEU A 17 -7.66 4.47 -8.63
CA LEU A 17 -6.95 3.20 -8.58
C LEU A 17 -5.86 3.10 -9.65
N GLY A 18 -6.12 3.61 -10.87
CA GLY A 18 -5.12 3.61 -11.93
C GLY A 18 -3.86 4.39 -11.54
N ARG A 19 -4.02 5.58 -10.94
CA ARG A 19 -2.92 6.40 -10.44
C ARG A 19 -2.13 5.71 -9.33
N ALA A 20 -2.83 5.05 -8.41
CA ALA A 20 -2.19 4.28 -7.34
C ALA A 20 -1.32 3.16 -7.93
N LEU A 21 -1.90 2.33 -8.80
CA LEU A 21 -1.23 1.19 -9.42
C LEU A 21 -0.04 1.61 -10.29
N GLU A 22 -0.14 2.71 -11.03
CA GLU A 22 0.98 3.26 -11.82
C GLU A 22 2.19 3.63 -10.95
N SER A 23 1.98 4.14 -9.73
CA SER A 23 3.07 4.51 -8.81
C SER A 23 3.71 3.33 -8.09
N LEU A 24 3.11 2.13 -8.16
CA LEU A 24 3.55 0.93 -7.47
C LEU A 24 4.63 0.14 -8.23
N ARG A 25 5.41 0.81 -9.08
CA ARG A 25 6.54 0.22 -9.85
C ARG A 25 7.51 -0.60 -8.98
N PRO A 26 7.81 -0.25 -7.71
CA PRO A 26 8.69 -1.07 -6.87
C PRO A 26 8.10 -2.43 -6.45
N CYS A 27 6.79 -2.65 -6.59
CA CYS A 27 6.11 -3.87 -6.14
C CYS A 27 6.05 -4.94 -7.25
N ASP A 28 6.13 -6.20 -6.83
CA ASP A 28 6.20 -7.36 -7.71
C ASP A 28 4.82 -8.05 -7.89
N GLU A 29 3.88 -7.74 -7.00
CA GLU A 29 2.50 -8.19 -7.05
C GLU A 29 1.54 -7.07 -6.63
N PHE A 30 0.38 -6.98 -7.29
CA PHE A 30 -0.77 -6.22 -6.81
C PHE A 30 -1.90 -7.17 -6.40
N LEU A 31 -2.34 -7.05 -5.15
CA LEU A 31 -3.54 -7.69 -4.63
C LEU A 31 -4.61 -6.63 -4.37
N VAL A 32 -5.65 -6.63 -5.20
CA VAL A 32 -6.83 -5.75 -5.04
C VAL A 32 -7.95 -6.55 -4.38
N VAL A 33 -8.41 -6.06 -3.22
CA VAL A 33 -9.57 -6.60 -2.51
C VAL A 33 -10.75 -5.67 -2.76
N ASP A 34 -11.71 -6.15 -3.56
CA ASP A 34 -12.87 -5.39 -4.00
C ASP A 34 -14.08 -5.61 -3.09
N HIS A 35 -14.64 -4.52 -2.56
CA HIS A 35 -15.79 -4.54 -1.67
C HIS A 35 -17.13 -4.35 -2.40
N GLY A 36 -17.21 -4.79 -3.67
CA GLY A 36 -18.43 -4.76 -4.47
C GLY A 36 -18.51 -3.54 -5.39
N SER A 37 -17.44 -3.25 -6.14
CA SER A 37 -17.45 -2.17 -7.13
C SER A 37 -18.47 -2.46 -8.24
N THR A 38 -19.19 -1.44 -8.65
CA THR A 38 -20.16 -1.44 -9.77
C THR A 38 -19.71 -0.55 -10.93
N ASP A 39 -18.63 0.21 -10.74
CA ASP A 39 -17.98 1.04 -11.76
C ASP A 39 -16.87 0.27 -12.51
N ALA A 40 -15.94 1.00 -13.14
CA ALA A 40 -14.83 0.42 -13.89
C ALA A 40 -13.65 -0.09 -13.03
N THR A 41 -13.74 -0.07 -11.69
CA THR A 41 -12.62 -0.39 -10.77
C THR A 41 -11.98 -1.74 -11.09
N LEU A 42 -12.79 -2.79 -11.24
CA LEU A 42 -12.30 -4.13 -11.55
C LEU A 42 -11.66 -4.24 -12.94
N ARG A 43 -12.08 -3.42 -13.90
CA ARG A 43 -11.44 -3.37 -15.22
C ARG A 43 -10.06 -2.75 -15.11
N VAL A 44 -9.94 -1.61 -14.45
CA VAL A 44 -8.67 -0.92 -14.19
C VAL A 44 -7.70 -1.85 -13.47
N ALA A 45 -8.12 -2.51 -12.38
CA ALA A 45 -7.28 -3.46 -11.66
C ALA A 45 -6.69 -4.56 -12.56
N ARG A 46 -7.50 -5.12 -13.48
CA ARG A 46 -7.06 -6.18 -14.41
C ARG A 46 -6.07 -5.66 -15.46
N GLU A 47 -6.25 -4.44 -15.95
CA GLU A 47 -5.36 -3.82 -16.95
C GLU A 47 -3.93 -3.68 -16.41
N TYR A 48 -3.77 -3.46 -15.09
CA TYR A 48 -2.48 -3.44 -14.40
C TYR A 48 -1.99 -4.83 -13.94
N GLY A 49 -2.69 -5.91 -14.30
CA GLY A 49 -2.31 -7.28 -13.94
C GLY A 49 -2.57 -7.64 -12.47
N ALA A 50 -3.41 -6.90 -11.76
CA ALA A 50 -3.68 -7.18 -10.35
C ALA A 50 -4.46 -8.48 -10.16
N ARG A 51 -4.09 -9.23 -9.12
CA ARG A 51 -4.92 -10.33 -8.60
C ARG A 51 -6.06 -9.72 -7.81
N ILE A 52 -7.28 -10.17 -8.11
CA ILE A 52 -8.50 -9.62 -7.51
C ILE A 52 -9.10 -10.64 -6.55
N ARG A 53 -9.47 -10.19 -5.35
CA ARG A 53 -10.29 -10.92 -4.38
C ARG A 53 -11.57 -10.14 -4.11
N THR A 54 -12.70 -10.83 -4.07
CA THR A 54 -13.94 -10.22 -3.56
C THR A 54 -13.89 -10.22 -2.05
N ALA A 55 -14.27 -9.10 -1.44
CA ALA A 55 -14.32 -8.96 0.00
C ALA A 55 -15.49 -9.77 0.58
N GLU A 56 -15.20 -10.63 1.55
CA GLU A 56 -16.16 -11.32 2.37
C GLU A 56 -16.79 -10.38 3.41
N PRO A 57 -18.14 -10.39 3.57
CA PRO A 57 -18.80 -9.63 4.61
C PRO A 57 -18.25 -9.97 6.01
N ASN A 58 -17.99 -8.95 6.82
CA ASN A 58 -17.46 -9.04 8.19
C ASN A 58 -16.02 -9.59 8.32
N LEU A 59 -15.31 -9.83 7.22
CA LEU A 59 -13.91 -10.22 7.27
C LEU A 59 -13.02 -8.97 7.34
N SER A 60 -12.22 -8.85 8.41
CA SER A 60 -11.29 -7.73 8.56
C SER A 60 -10.24 -7.69 7.45
N GLN A 61 -9.86 -6.49 7.02
CA GLN A 61 -8.87 -6.28 5.94
C GLN A 61 -7.55 -7.03 6.20
N ARG A 62 -7.11 -7.12 7.46
CA ARG A 62 -5.90 -7.87 7.84
C ARG A 62 -5.91 -9.34 7.44
N ASN A 63 -7.09 -9.96 7.34
CA ASN A 63 -7.20 -11.37 7.02
C ASN A 63 -6.82 -11.65 5.56
N TYR A 64 -6.80 -10.64 4.69
CA TYR A 64 -6.34 -10.79 3.31
C TYR A 64 -4.82 -10.87 3.17
N LEU A 65 -4.06 -10.62 4.24
CA LEU A 65 -2.62 -10.90 4.24
C LEU A 65 -2.32 -12.38 3.96
N VAL A 66 -3.24 -13.30 4.18
CA VAL A 66 -3.03 -14.71 3.80
C VAL A 66 -2.99 -14.93 2.28
N SER A 67 -3.54 -13.99 1.49
CA SER A 67 -3.66 -14.10 0.04
C SER A 67 -2.49 -13.51 -0.76
N VAL A 68 -1.63 -12.72 -0.10
CA VAL A 68 -0.42 -12.13 -0.71
C VAL A 68 0.63 -13.21 -0.99
N LEU A 69 1.41 -13.04 -2.06
CA LEU A 69 2.45 -14.00 -2.48
C LEU A 69 3.78 -13.78 -1.78
N HIS A 70 4.04 -12.57 -1.29
CA HIS A 70 5.35 -12.19 -0.77
C HIS A 70 5.33 -11.95 0.74
N ASP A 71 6.51 -12.05 1.35
CA ASP A 71 6.66 -11.89 2.80
C ASP A 71 6.58 -10.43 3.25
N TRP A 72 6.67 -9.49 2.32
CA TRP A 72 6.57 -8.06 2.56
C TRP A 72 5.40 -7.46 1.81
N VAL A 73 4.62 -6.66 2.53
CA VAL A 73 3.35 -6.13 2.06
C VAL A 73 3.34 -4.61 2.21
N LEU A 74 3.18 -3.91 1.08
CA LEU A 74 2.93 -2.48 1.05
C LEU A 74 1.42 -2.22 1.10
N TYR A 75 0.94 -1.60 2.17
CA TYR A 75 -0.47 -1.31 2.40
C TYR A 75 -0.82 0.10 1.89
N LEU A 76 -1.58 0.18 0.81
CA LEU A 76 -1.87 1.44 0.11
C LEU A 76 -3.38 1.64 -0.08
N LEU A 77 -3.86 2.87 0.07
CA LEU A 77 -5.24 3.22 -0.30
C LEU A 77 -5.36 3.45 -1.81
N PRO A 78 -6.53 3.19 -2.43
CA PRO A 78 -6.75 3.48 -3.85
C PRO A 78 -6.59 4.96 -4.23
N SER A 79 -6.74 5.86 -3.25
CA SER A 79 -6.57 7.31 -3.39
C SER A 79 -5.15 7.79 -3.10
N GLU A 80 -4.19 6.90 -2.91
CA GLU A 80 -2.81 7.25 -2.63
C GLU A 80 -1.89 6.91 -3.81
N SER A 81 -0.84 7.71 -4.01
CA SER A 81 0.27 7.38 -4.90
C SER A 81 1.60 7.64 -4.21
N LEU A 82 2.65 6.95 -4.63
CA LEU A 82 4.01 7.21 -4.16
C LEU A 82 4.57 8.44 -4.88
N THR A 83 5.39 9.24 -4.19
CA THR A 83 6.31 10.16 -4.88
C THR A 83 7.50 9.40 -5.45
N GLU A 84 8.18 9.97 -6.44
CA GLU A 84 9.40 9.38 -7.01
C GLU A 84 10.47 9.10 -5.94
N GLY A 85 10.58 9.96 -4.92
CA GLY A 85 11.49 9.74 -3.79
C GLY A 85 11.12 8.53 -2.94
N LEU A 86 9.82 8.26 -2.76
CA LEU A 86 9.34 7.08 -2.05
C LEU A 86 9.52 5.81 -2.86
N GLU A 87 9.31 5.89 -4.17
CA GLU A 87 9.63 4.79 -5.07
C GLU A 87 11.12 4.43 -5.04
N ALA A 88 12.00 5.44 -5.15
CA ALA A 88 13.44 5.25 -5.05
C ALA A 88 13.83 4.60 -3.71
N SER A 89 13.26 5.07 -2.60
CA SER A 89 13.51 4.51 -1.27
C SER A 89 13.08 3.05 -1.14
N LEU A 90 11.99 2.65 -1.80
CA LEU A 90 11.56 1.26 -1.84
C LEU A 90 12.50 0.40 -2.69
N TYR A 91 12.99 0.91 -3.82
CA TYR A 91 14.01 0.21 -4.60
C TYR A 91 15.31 0.02 -3.81
N GLU A 92 15.76 1.05 -3.10
CA GLU A 92 16.92 0.97 -2.20
C GLU A 92 16.70 -0.05 -1.09
N TRP A 93 15.52 -0.03 -0.48
CA TRP A 93 15.15 -1.03 0.53
C TRP A 93 15.21 -2.46 -0.02
N LYS A 94 14.85 -2.67 -1.29
CA LYS A 94 14.98 -3.97 -1.96
C LYS A 94 16.44 -4.40 -2.22
N LEU A 95 17.42 -3.54 -2.00
CA LEU A 95 18.85 -3.88 -2.13
C LEU A 95 19.44 -4.46 -0.84
N TYR A 96 18.75 -4.35 0.31
CA TYR A 96 19.20 -4.97 1.55
C TYR A 96 19.28 -6.50 1.42
N GLU A 97 20.23 -7.10 2.14
CA GLU A 97 20.32 -8.54 2.24
C GLU A 97 19.14 -9.10 3.04
N ALA A 98 18.78 -10.36 2.78
CA ALA A 98 17.61 -10.99 3.42
C ALA A 98 17.71 -10.98 4.97
N GLY A 99 18.92 -11.10 5.51
CA GLY A 99 19.17 -11.04 6.95
C GLY A 99 18.89 -9.66 7.55
N ASP A 100 19.31 -8.60 6.86
CA ASP A 100 19.07 -7.22 7.29
C ASP A 100 17.59 -6.86 7.20
N VAL A 101 16.93 -7.28 6.13
CA VAL A 101 15.49 -7.11 5.96
C VAL A 101 14.70 -7.78 7.08
N ALA A 102 15.09 -8.99 7.49
CA ALA A 102 14.43 -9.70 8.60
C ALA A 102 14.57 -8.98 9.96
N ALA A 103 15.57 -8.11 10.12
CA ALA A 103 15.75 -7.29 11.32
C ALA A 103 14.89 -6.00 11.29
N ILE A 104 14.35 -5.61 10.13
CA ILE A 104 13.46 -4.46 10.00
C ILE A 104 12.06 -4.88 10.47
N PRO A 105 11.47 -4.23 11.50
CA PRO A 105 10.15 -4.60 11.98
C PRO A 105 9.04 -4.19 11.01
N ALA A 106 9.12 -2.96 10.48
CA ALA A 106 8.27 -2.40 9.45
C ALA A 106 8.85 -1.05 9.00
N CYS A 107 8.37 -0.52 7.88
CA CYS A 107 8.74 0.80 7.40
C CYS A 107 7.53 1.75 7.36
N SER A 108 7.79 3.00 7.69
CA SER A 108 6.84 4.10 7.64
C SER A 108 7.21 5.09 6.53
N ALA A 109 6.21 5.79 6.02
CA ALA A 109 6.37 6.90 5.09
C ALA A 109 5.51 8.08 5.54
N PHE A 110 5.96 9.30 5.23
CA PHE A 110 5.12 10.49 5.41
C PHE A 110 3.92 10.43 4.48
N VAL A 111 2.80 11.00 4.92
CA VAL A 111 1.58 11.11 4.12
C VAL A 111 1.29 12.58 3.94
N ARG A 112 1.24 13.04 2.69
CA ARG A 112 0.76 14.38 2.33
C ARG A 112 -0.66 14.27 1.85
N GLU A 113 -1.55 15.04 2.45
CA GLU A 113 -2.97 15.04 2.12
C GLU A 113 -3.32 16.24 1.24
N GLU A 114 -4.04 15.99 0.16
CA GLU A 114 -4.59 17.02 -0.69
C GLU A 114 -5.74 17.74 0.03
N THR A 115 -5.69 19.07 0.00
CA THR A 115 -6.73 19.97 0.54
C THR A 115 -7.14 20.96 -0.54
N ARG A 116 -8.17 21.76 -0.26
CA ARG A 116 -8.60 22.82 -1.19
C ARG A 116 -7.53 23.87 -1.44
N ASP A 117 -6.64 24.08 -0.46
CA ASP A 117 -5.62 25.14 -0.47
C ASP A 117 -4.23 24.60 -0.82
N GLY A 118 -4.13 23.35 -1.31
CA GLY A 118 -2.89 22.68 -1.66
C GLY A 118 -2.63 21.44 -0.79
N TRP A 119 -1.36 21.16 -0.49
CA TRP A 119 -0.96 19.96 0.24
C TRP A 119 -0.67 20.27 1.71
N THR A 120 -1.15 19.41 2.61
CA THR A 120 -0.78 19.44 4.03
C THR A 120 0.05 18.21 4.39
N GLU A 121 1.15 18.41 5.09
CA GLU A 121 1.95 17.30 5.63
C GLU A 121 1.22 16.68 6.82
N GLY A 122 1.02 15.37 6.73
CA GLY A 122 0.47 14.54 7.79
C GLY A 122 1.57 13.85 8.60
N ARG A 123 1.13 13.02 9.55
CA ARG A 123 2.06 12.18 10.33
C ARG A 123 2.55 11.01 9.48
N PRO A 124 3.76 10.49 9.76
CA PRO A 124 4.17 9.22 9.22
C PRO A 124 3.16 8.12 9.52
N SER A 125 3.07 7.18 8.60
CA SER A 125 2.19 6.02 8.71
C SER A 125 2.99 4.78 8.35
N THR A 126 2.79 3.69 9.10
CA THR A 126 3.41 2.39 8.81
C THR A 126 2.76 1.75 7.58
N ARG A 127 3.57 1.46 6.56
CA ARG A 127 3.06 1.11 5.21
C ARG A 127 3.66 -0.17 4.66
N LEU A 128 4.94 -0.40 4.88
CA LEU A 128 5.61 -1.64 4.47
C LEU A 128 5.75 -2.54 5.69
N ILE A 129 5.05 -3.66 5.70
CA ILE A 129 4.95 -4.57 6.84
C ILE A 129 5.30 -6.01 6.44
N PRO A 130 5.83 -6.83 7.35
CA PRO A 130 5.93 -8.26 7.10
C PRO A 130 4.53 -8.89 7.05
N LYS A 131 4.36 -9.95 6.26
CA LYS A 131 3.10 -10.70 6.11
C LYS A 131 2.54 -11.21 7.44
N GLY A 132 3.40 -11.46 8.42
CA GLY A 132 3.03 -11.87 9.78
C GLY A 132 2.57 -10.74 10.71
N TRP A 133 2.41 -9.51 10.21
CA TRP A 133 2.06 -8.35 11.03
C TRP A 133 0.71 -8.51 11.76
N ASN A 134 0.74 -8.35 13.08
CA ASN A 134 -0.42 -8.55 13.94
C ASN A 134 -0.85 -7.27 14.71
N ASN A 135 -0.18 -6.14 14.47
CA ASN A 135 -0.45 -4.88 15.17
C ASN A 135 -1.32 -3.93 14.32
N TRP A 136 -2.61 -3.87 14.59
CA TRP A 136 -3.59 -3.15 13.76
C TRP A 136 -4.31 -2.02 14.50
N ASN A 137 -4.71 -0.99 13.76
CA ASN A 137 -5.55 0.11 14.21
C ASN A 137 -6.77 0.23 13.28
N GLY A 138 -7.86 -0.45 13.64
CA GLY A 138 -8.97 -0.67 12.72
C GLY A 138 -8.50 -1.48 11.51
N ASP A 139 -8.73 -0.94 10.32
CA ASP A 139 -8.37 -1.55 9.04
C ASP A 139 -6.94 -1.23 8.56
N PHE A 140 -6.19 -0.43 9.33
CA PHE A 140 -4.86 0.01 8.93
C PHE A 140 -3.77 -0.59 9.84
N PRO A 141 -2.57 -0.89 9.32
CA PRO A 141 -1.42 -1.23 10.16
C PRO A 141 -1.20 -0.14 11.23
N ARG A 142 -1.15 -0.52 12.51
CA ARG A 142 -0.85 0.42 13.58
C ARG A 142 0.61 0.86 13.48
N GLU A 143 0.84 2.14 13.77
CA GLU A 143 2.18 2.68 13.92
C GLU A 143 3.00 1.88 14.94
N ALA A 144 4.17 1.39 14.51
CA ALA A 144 5.13 0.77 15.42
C ALA A 144 6.19 1.79 15.86
N SER A 145 6.62 1.67 17.11
CA SER A 145 7.57 2.59 17.75
C SER A 145 9.00 2.52 17.21
N ASN A 146 9.34 1.49 16.43
CA ASN A 146 10.68 1.21 15.92
C ASN A 146 10.74 1.04 14.39
N THR A 147 9.94 1.79 13.64
CA THR A 147 9.90 1.68 12.18
C THR A 147 11.08 2.36 11.49
N MET A 148 11.51 1.81 10.35
CA MET A 148 12.42 2.49 9.43
C MET A 148 11.64 3.56 8.65
N MET A 149 12.19 4.78 8.55
CA MET A 149 11.57 5.84 7.75
C MET A 149 12.04 5.75 6.30
N LEU A 150 11.12 5.49 5.37
CA LEU A 150 11.37 5.62 3.94
C LEU A 150 11.41 7.11 3.57
N GLN A 151 12.30 7.49 2.66
CA GLN A 151 12.36 8.88 2.17
C GLN A 151 11.24 9.13 1.16
N GLY A 152 10.78 10.36 1.03
CA GLY A 152 9.63 10.71 0.19
C GLY A 152 8.29 10.53 0.89
N ASP A 153 7.21 10.64 0.11
CA ASP A 153 5.86 10.80 0.62
C ASP A 153 4.87 9.89 -0.10
N LEU A 154 3.81 9.51 0.61
CA LEU A 154 2.55 9.11 0.02
C LEU A 154 1.71 10.36 -0.24
N LEU A 155 1.23 10.53 -1.46
CA LEU A 155 0.29 11.57 -1.85
C LEU A 155 -1.13 11.01 -1.74
N ARG A 156 -1.91 11.49 -0.78
CA ARG A 156 -3.32 11.13 -0.60
C ARG A 156 -4.22 12.17 -1.25
N PHE A 157 -4.85 11.79 -2.35
CA PHE A 157 -5.77 12.64 -3.09
C PHE A 157 -7.17 12.61 -2.46
N ARG A 158 -7.83 13.77 -2.43
CA ARG A 158 -9.24 13.88 -2.03
C ARG A 158 -10.14 13.96 -3.24
N LEU A 159 -9.68 14.61 -4.30
CA LEU A 159 -10.37 14.66 -5.56
C LEU A 159 -9.98 13.44 -6.41
N PRO A 160 -10.87 12.97 -7.31
CA PRO A 160 -10.51 11.93 -8.26
C PRO A 160 -9.37 12.36 -9.20
#